data_AF-A0A3N0IJ53-F1
#
_entry.id   AF-A0A3N0IJ53-F1
#
_cell.length_a   1.000
_cell.length_b   1.000
_cell.length_c   1.000
_cell.angle_alpha   90.00
_cell.angle_beta   90.00
_cell.angle_gamma   90.00
#
_symmetry.space_group_name_H-M   'P 1'
#
loop_
_entity.id
_entity.type
_entity.pdbx_description
1 polymer ?
#
loop_
_entity_poly.entity_id
_entity_poly.type
_entity_poly.pdbx_seq_one_letter_code
_entity_poly.pdbx_strand_id
1 'polypeptide(L)'
;MAKTSEHDALVEPERKSTESDLTTKTRNESAEAAGATANATSAEATPARETKAAAEIAAKQHAPRLDGADIAAAANQAAAKAWKKHRARILNRIAEKEIARDIVTLAGMTEIYCADHHAAADRTPYESEATAVGMYPQHKIPRLCPECAAHLRYGEVRRALCRREPRPACKTCKSHCYTSTESAWQRRAMAYAGPRAMFRGHAIEAIRHLIHTRKS
;
A
#
# COMPACT_ATOMS: atom_id res chain seq x y z
N MET A 1 -8.14 -52.28 13.34
CA MET A 1 -7.78 -53.08 12.16
C MET A 1 -7.92 -52.15 10.96
N ALA A 2 -6.96 -51.78 10.11
CA ALA A 2 -5.51 -51.97 9.91
C ALA A 2 -5.06 -50.72 9.09
N LYS A 3 -4.07 -49.91 9.53
CA LYS A 3 -2.65 -49.83 9.10
C LYS A 3 -2.35 -49.94 7.59
N THR A 4 -1.74 -48.89 7.03
CA THR A 4 -0.54 -48.77 6.13
C THR A 4 -0.47 -47.29 5.67
N SER A 5 0.47 -46.39 5.99
CA SER A 5 1.95 -46.32 5.95
C SER A 5 2.58 -46.25 4.55
N GLU A 6 3.70 -45.50 4.45
CA GLU A 6 4.70 -45.32 3.36
C GLU A 6 4.57 -43.95 2.63
N HIS A 7 5.43 -42.92 2.81
CA HIS A 7 6.92 -42.77 2.85
C HIS A 7 7.64 -43.13 1.56
N ASP A 8 8.15 -42.11 0.86
CA ASP A 8 9.40 -42.04 0.07
C ASP A 8 9.35 -40.75 -0.79
N ALA A 9 10.40 -40.06 -1.19
CA ALA A 9 11.80 -39.89 -0.79
C ALA A 9 12.31 -38.68 -1.61
N LEU A 10 13.23 -37.89 -1.04
CA LEU A 10 14.00 -36.84 -1.73
C LEU A 10 14.75 -37.39 -2.94
N VAL A 11 14.93 -36.57 -4.01
CA VAL A 11 16.23 -36.39 -4.70
C VAL A 11 16.23 -35.04 -5.45
N GLU A 12 17.07 -34.09 -5.01
CA GLU A 12 17.66 -33.05 -5.88
C GLU A 12 18.88 -33.62 -6.61
N PRO A 13 19.24 -33.11 -7.80
CA PRO A 13 20.62 -33.13 -8.26
C PRO A 13 21.20 -31.73 -8.33
N GLU A 14 22.26 -31.56 -7.54
CA GLU A 14 23.20 -30.46 -7.51
C GLU A 14 24.20 -30.54 -8.68
N ARG A 15 24.77 -29.37 -9.03
CA ARG A 15 26.08 -29.12 -9.70
C ARG A 15 26.16 -29.28 -11.23
N LYS A 16 26.65 -28.23 -11.90
CA LYS A 16 28.11 -28.01 -12.07
C LYS A 16 28.38 -26.74 -12.91
N SER A 17 29.08 -25.79 -12.30
CA SER A 17 29.74 -24.68 -12.97
C SER A 17 30.95 -25.19 -13.75
N THR A 18 31.14 -24.72 -14.98
CA THR A 18 32.43 -24.77 -15.68
C THR A 18 32.69 -23.43 -16.34
N GLU A 19 33.67 -22.76 -15.76
CA GLU A 19 34.43 -21.63 -16.23
C GLU A 19 35.32 -22.07 -17.41
N SER A 20 35.43 -21.24 -18.43
CA SER A 20 36.48 -21.37 -19.45
C SER A 20 36.90 -19.98 -19.92
N ASP A 21 38.00 -19.53 -19.34
CA ASP A 21 38.89 -18.49 -19.88
C ASP A 21 39.40 -18.89 -21.26
N LEU A 22 39.45 -17.95 -22.19
CA LEU A 22 40.46 -17.94 -23.25
C LEU A 22 40.71 -16.52 -23.76
N THR A 23 41.93 -16.10 -23.48
CA THR A 23 42.63 -14.90 -23.91
C THR A 23 42.94 -14.97 -25.40
N THR A 24 42.70 -13.87 -26.13
CA THR A 24 43.62 -13.47 -27.21
C THR A 24 43.71 -11.96 -27.34
N LYS A 25 44.96 -11.53 -27.21
CA LYS A 25 45.56 -10.21 -27.31
C LYS A 25 45.62 -9.77 -28.78
N THR A 26 45.31 -8.52 -29.10
CA THR A 26 45.93 -7.83 -30.25
C THR A 26 46.21 -6.38 -29.85
N ARG A 27 47.41 -5.95 -30.22
CA ARG A 27 48.17 -4.80 -29.73
C ARG A 27 48.18 -3.70 -30.80
N ASN A 28 48.11 -2.46 -30.31
CA ASN A 28 48.60 -1.17 -30.82
C ASN A 28 48.63 -0.89 -32.33
N GLU A 29 48.28 0.36 -32.66
CA GLU A 29 49.30 1.34 -33.08
C GLU A 29 48.88 2.77 -32.78
N SER A 30 49.88 3.57 -32.41
CA SER A 30 49.82 4.96 -31.99
C SER A 30 50.06 5.89 -33.18
N ALA A 31 49.49 7.09 -33.16
CA ALA A 31 50.10 8.26 -33.78
C ALA A 31 49.74 9.55 -33.01
N GLU A 32 50.79 10.19 -32.49
CA GLU A 32 50.98 11.62 -32.21
C GLU A 32 50.41 12.53 -33.31
N ALA A 33 50.27 13.85 -33.19
CA ALA A 33 50.22 14.86 -32.14
C ALA A 33 49.81 16.16 -32.88
N ALA A 34 49.35 17.16 -32.12
CA ALA A 34 49.50 18.60 -32.34
C ALA A 34 48.18 19.35 -32.11
N GLY A 35 48.27 20.37 -31.25
CA GLY A 35 47.14 21.15 -30.79
C GLY A 35 46.67 22.22 -31.77
N ALA A 36 45.53 22.82 -31.43
CA ALA A 36 45.26 24.24 -31.61
C ALA A 36 43.90 24.58 -30.98
N THR A 37 43.97 25.53 -30.04
CA THR A 37 43.04 26.64 -29.87
C THR A 37 41.58 26.38 -29.46
N ALA A 38 41.25 27.04 -28.35
CA ALA A 38 39.94 27.29 -27.80
C ALA A 38 38.85 27.60 -28.84
N ASN A 39 37.65 27.08 -28.56
CA ASN A 39 36.46 27.90 -28.68
C ASN A 39 35.43 27.49 -27.63
N ALA A 40 35.06 28.46 -26.80
CA ALA A 40 34.01 28.31 -25.81
C ALA A 40 32.66 28.14 -26.52
N THR A 41 32.11 26.93 -26.47
CA THR A 41 30.72 26.68 -26.83
C THR A 41 29.81 27.29 -25.78
N SER A 42 28.97 28.20 -26.24
CA SER A 42 27.89 28.84 -25.53
C SER A 42 27.10 27.85 -24.68
N ALA A 43 26.84 28.25 -23.44
CA ALA A 43 25.92 27.62 -22.54
C ALA A 43 24.52 27.56 -23.16
N GLU A 44 24.05 26.35 -23.51
CA GLU A 44 22.64 26.10 -23.76
C GLU A 44 22.05 25.51 -22.48
N ALA A 45 21.46 26.39 -21.68
CA ALA A 45 20.76 26.03 -20.46
C ALA A 45 19.53 25.18 -20.80
N THR A 46 19.66 23.86 -20.70
CA THR A 46 18.54 22.93 -20.69
C THR A 46 17.65 23.27 -19.48
N PRO A 47 16.33 23.48 -19.66
CA PRO A 47 15.54 24.15 -18.65
C PRO A 47 15.28 23.21 -17.48
N ALA A 48 15.37 23.73 -16.25
CA ALA A 48 15.13 23.05 -14.96
C ALA A 48 13.81 22.24 -14.84
N ARG A 49 12.95 22.29 -15.86
CA ARG A 49 11.72 21.50 -15.99
C ARG A 49 11.99 20.04 -16.38
N GLU A 50 13.02 19.77 -17.19
CA GLU A 50 13.39 18.40 -17.59
C GLU A 50 14.05 17.62 -16.45
N THR A 51 14.87 18.29 -15.63
CA THR A 51 15.49 17.68 -14.44
C THR A 51 14.48 17.39 -13.35
N LYS A 52 13.46 18.25 -13.16
CA LYS A 52 12.34 18.00 -12.24
C LYS A 52 11.48 16.83 -12.71
N ALA A 53 11.16 16.76 -13.99
CA ALA A 53 10.41 15.64 -14.56
C ALA A 53 11.19 14.33 -14.45
N ALA A 54 12.49 14.33 -14.75
CA ALA A 54 13.37 13.17 -14.59
C ALA A 54 13.51 12.73 -13.13
N ALA A 55 13.63 13.68 -12.19
CA ALA A 55 13.66 13.38 -10.75
C ALA A 55 12.32 12.82 -10.24
N GLU A 56 11.19 13.31 -10.77
CA GLU A 56 9.85 12.82 -10.42
C GLU A 56 9.59 11.42 -11.01
N ILE A 57 10.13 11.12 -12.19
CA ILE A 57 10.12 9.79 -12.80
C ILE A 57 11.00 8.82 -11.99
N ALA A 58 12.23 9.21 -11.65
CA ALA A 58 13.14 8.40 -10.83
C ALA A 58 12.57 8.12 -9.43
N ALA A 59 11.94 9.11 -8.80
CA ALA A 59 11.26 8.97 -7.51
C ALA A 59 10.03 8.04 -7.60
N LYS A 60 9.29 8.02 -8.72
CA LYS A 60 8.20 7.06 -8.96
C LYS A 60 8.72 5.63 -9.15
N GLN A 61 9.87 5.47 -9.82
CA GLN A 61 10.49 4.16 -10.04
C GLN A 61 11.06 3.55 -8.74
N HIS A 62 11.50 4.38 -7.80
CA HIS A 62 12.07 3.94 -6.50
C HIS A 62 11.06 4.00 -5.35
N ALA A 63 9.80 4.36 -5.62
CA ALA A 63 8.78 4.36 -4.59
C ALA A 63 8.53 2.90 -4.14
N PRO A 64 8.50 2.62 -2.82
CA PRO A 64 8.21 1.28 -2.35
C PRO A 64 6.85 0.83 -2.89
N ARG A 65 6.80 -0.41 -3.37
CA ARG A 65 5.55 -1.11 -3.66
C ARG A 65 4.75 -1.14 -2.36
N LEU A 66 3.52 -0.63 -2.38
CA LEU A 66 2.67 -0.58 -1.18
C LEU A 66 1.49 -1.55 -1.27
N ASP A 67 1.31 -2.11 -2.45
CA ASP A 67 0.34 -3.08 -2.92
C ASP A 67 1.02 -4.43 -3.15
N GLY A 68 0.26 -5.53 -3.12
CA GLY A 68 0.80 -6.87 -3.32
C GLY A 68 0.50 -7.91 -2.24
N ALA A 69 0.59 -9.17 -2.65
CA ALA A 69 0.25 -10.33 -1.84
C ALA A 69 1.02 -10.45 -0.50
N ASP A 70 2.31 -10.13 -0.47
CA ASP A 70 3.13 -10.18 0.75
C ASP A 70 2.71 -9.11 1.77
N ILE A 71 2.47 -7.88 1.30
CA ILE A 71 1.99 -6.78 2.14
C ILE A 71 0.58 -7.08 2.63
N ALA A 72 -0.31 -7.56 1.76
CA ALA A 72 -1.65 -7.97 2.12
C ALA A 72 -1.65 -9.11 3.15
N ALA A 73 -0.74 -10.08 3.03
CA ALA A 73 -0.59 -11.15 4.01
C ALA A 73 -0.16 -10.59 5.38
N ALA A 74 0.83 -9.69 5.42
CA ALA A 74 1.26 -9.05 6.66
C ALA A 74 0.13 -8.23 7.32
N ALA A 75 -0.66 -7.49 6.53
CA ALA A 75 -1.82 -6.73 7.00
C ALA A 75 -2.88 -7.65 7.63
N ASN A 76 -3.23 -8.74 6.94
CA ASN A 76 -4.18 -9.74 7.43
C ASN A 76 -3.69 -10.41 8.73
N GLN A 77 -2.42 -10.81 8.79
CA GLN A 77 -1.83 -11.41 10.00
C GLN A 77 -1.88 -10.45 11.19
N ALA A 78 -1.55 -9.17 10.98
CA ALA A 78 -1.60 -8.16 12.02
C ALA A 78 -3.05 -7.91 12.51
N ALA A 79 -4.02 -7.86 11.59
CA ALA A 79 -5.44 -7.74 11.93
C ALA A 79 -5.94 -8.96 12.72
N ALA A 80 -5.66 -10.17 12.25
CA ALA A 80 -6.05 -11.43 12.91
C ALA A 80 -5.46 -11.54 14.32
N LYS A 81 -4.17 -11.19 14.49
CA LYS A 81 -3.52 -11.17 15.81
C LYS A 81 -4.20 -10.19 16.77
N ALA A 82 -4.62 -9.03 16.28
CA ALA A 82 -5.28 -8.03 17.09
C ALA A 82 -6.70 -8.46 17.48
N TRP A 83 -7.47 -9.04 16.55
CA TRP A 83 -8.77 -9.64 16.85
C TRP A 83 -8.63 -10.74 17.90
N LYS A 84 -7.71 -11.68 17.72
CA LYS A 84 -7.42 -12.74 18.71
C LYS A 84 -7.14 -12.18 20.10
N LYS A 85 -6.37 -11.10 20.22
CA LYS A 85 -5.93 -10.55 21.50
C LYS A 85 -6.96 -9.59 22.13
N HIS A 86 -7.71 -8.85 21.32
CA HIS A 86 -8.48 -7.69 21.78
C HIS A 86 -9.94 -7.69 21.31
N ARG A 87 -10.49 -8.85 20.92
CA ARG A 87 -11.83 -8.99 20.35
C ARG A 87 -12.92 -8.19 21.07
N ALA A 88 -13.09 -8.41 22.38
CA ALA A 88 -14.13 -7.73 23.16
C ALA A 88 -14.00 -6.19 23.11
N ARG A 89 -12.76 -5.69 23.24
CA ARG A 89 -12.49 -4.25 23.11
C ARG A 89 -12.80 -3.74 21.71
N ILE A 90 -12.42 -4.47 20.67
CA ILE A 90 -12.70 -4.07 19.29
C ILE A 90 -14.21 -3.99 19.07
N LEU A 91 -14.97 -5.02 19.47
CA LEU A 91 -16.43 -5.06 19.35
C LEU A 91 -17.09 -3.87 20.05
N ASN A 92 -16.69 -3.57 21.29
CA ASN A 92 -17.22 -2.42 22.03
C ASN A 92 -16.91 -1.09 21.31
N ARG A 93 -15.69 -0.94 20.80
CA ARG A 93 -15.28 0.30 20.13
C ARG A 93 -15.95 0.48 18.77
N ILE A 94 -16.10 -0.57 17.96
CA ILE A 94 -16.78 -0.44 16.65
C ILE A 94 -18.29 -0.25 16.76
N ALA A 95 -18.89 -0.54 17.93
CA ALA A 95 -20.28 -0.19 18.22
C ALA A 95 -20.47 1.33 18.46
N GLU A 96 -19.41 2.07 18.79
CA GLU A 96 -19.46 3.53 18.91
C GLU A 96 -19.69 4.17 17.54
N LYS A 97 -20.71 5.03 17.43
CA LYS A 97 -21.10 5.67 16.16
C LYS A 97 -19.98 6.46 15.48
N GLU A 98 -19.08 7.04 16.26
CA GLU A 98 -17.93 7.78 15.72
C GLU A 98 -16.92 6.83 15.06
N ILE A 99 -16.52 5.77 15.77
CA ILE A 99 -15.61 4.75 15.24
C ILE A 99 -16.23 4.05 14.02
N ALA A 100 -17.51 3.68 14.07
CA ALA A 100 -18.19 3.04 12.95
C ALA A 100 -18.20 3.92 11.69
N ARG A 101 -18.57 5.20 11.82
CA ARG A 101 -18.58 6.16 10.69
C ARG A 101 -17.20 6.31 10.05
N ASP A 102 -16.18 6.34 10.88
CA ASP A 102 -14.78 6.44 10.45
C ASP A 102 -14.29 5.22 9.68
N ILE A 103 -14.69 4.04 10.13
CA ILE A 103 -14.40 2.78 9.44
C ILE A 103 -15.15 2.73 8.11
N VAL A 104 -16.43 3.11 8.07
CA VAL A 104 -17.21 3.18 6.82
C VAL A 104 -16.62 4.19 5.83
N THR A 105 -16.15 5.34 6.31
CA THR A 105 -15.46 6.34 5.48
C THR A 105 -14.19 5.75 4.87
N LEU A 106 -13.37 5.07 5.69
CA LEU A 106 -12.16 4.41 5.22
C LEU A 106 -12.47 3.33 4.17
N ALA A 107 -13.53 2.54 4.40
CA ALA A 107 -13.99 1.51 3.49
C ALA A 107 -14.39 2.07 2.12
N GLY A 108 -15.19 3.15 2.08
CA GLY A 108 -15.57 3.80 0.83
C GLY A 108 -14.38 4.43 0.10
N MET A 109 -13.42 5.03 0.82
CA MET A 109 -12.19 5.52 0.21
C MET A 109 -11.35 4.39 -0.39
N THR A 110 -11.29 3.25 0.30
CA THR A 110 -10.60 2.05 -0.17
C THR A 110 -11.26 1.48 -1.42
N GLU A 111 -12.59 1.48 -1.49
CA GLU A 111 -13.36 1.04 -2.66
C GLU A 111 -13.08 1.89 -3.89
N ILE A 112 -13.08 3.21 -3.74
CA ILE A 112 -12.74 4.16 -4.81
C ILE A 112 -11.33 3.86 -5.34
N TYR A 113 -10.35 3.69 -4.46
CA TYR A 113 -8.98 3.41 -4.84
C TYR A 113 -8.86 2.06 -5.57
N CYS A 114 -9.47 1.01 -5.00
CA CYS A 114 -9.49 -0.34 -5.55
C CYS A 114 -10.11 -0.38 -6.95
N ALA A 115 -11.25 0.29 -7.14
CA ALA A 115 -11.95 0.34 -8.42
C ALA A 115 -11.11 0.93 -9.55
N ASP A 116 -10.37 2.00 -9.26
CA ASP A 116 -9.61 2.72 -10.29
C ASP A 116 -8.22 2.12 -10.57
N HIS A 117 -7.59 1.47 -9.58
CA HIS A 117 -6.23 0.92 -9.73
C HIS A 117 -6.24 -0.57 -10.05
N HIS A 118 -7.26 -1.31 -9.59
CA HIS A 118 -7.35 -2.76 -9.74
C HIS A 118 -8.59 -3.15 -10.56
N ALA A 119 -8.80 -2.48 -11.70
CA ALA A 119 -9.99 -2.68 -12.54
C ALA A 119 -10.15 -4.13 -13.03
N ALA A 120 -9.04 -4.83 -13.28
CA ALA A 120 -9.02 -6.23 -13.73
C ALA A 120 -9.14 -7.26 -12.59
N ALA A 121 -9.06 -6.84 -11.32
CA ALA A 121 -9.15 -7.75 -10.20
C ALA A 121 -10.60 -8.15 -9.90
N ASP A 122 -10.81 -9.38 -9.43
CA ASP A 122 -12.09 -9.79 -8.89
C ASP A 122 -12.36 -9.04 -7.59
N ARG A 123 -13.47 -8.28 -7.56
CA ARG A 123 -13.87 -7.43 -6.45
C ARG A 123 -15.19 -7.93 -5.90
N THR A 124 -15.12 -8.65 -4.79
CA THR A 124 -16.29 -9.23 -4.11
C THR A 124 -16.75 -8.34 -2.95
N PRO A 125 -18.00 -8.50 -2.47
CA PRO A 125 -18.44 -7.81 -1.25
C PRO A 125 -17.47 -8.11 -0.11
N TYR A 126 -17.04 -7.05 0.58
CA TYR A 126 -16.03 -7.15 1.61
C TYR A 126 -16.54 -7.88 2.85
N GLU A 127 -15.68 -8.76 3.40
CA GLU A 127 -15.98 -9.56 4.58
C GLU A 127 -14.90 -9.40 5.67
N SER A 128 -15.36 -9.13 6.89
CA SER A 128 -14.56 -9.04 8.12
C SER A 128 -15.41 -9.37 9.36
N GLU A 129 -14.78 -9.47 10.54
CA GLU A 129 -15.53 -9.59 11.80
C GLU A 129 -16.48 -8.39 12.01
N ALA A 130 -16.11 -7.20 11.52
CA ALA A 130 -16.95 -6.01 11.61
C ALA A 130 -18.19 -6.10 10.72
N THR A 131 -18.10 -6.69 9.52
CA THR A 131 -19.30 -6.94 8.69
C THR A 131 -20.17 -8.04 9.31
N ALA A 132 -19.57 -9.10 9.86
CA ALA A 132 -20.29 -10.20 10.49
C ALA A 132 -21.14 -9.76 11.70
N VAL A 133 -20.70 -8.76 12.46
CA VAL A 133 -21.46 -8.20 13.59
C VAL A 133 -22.39 -7.04 13.20
N GLY A 134 -22.54 -6.75 11.90
CA GLY A 134 -23.45 -5.72 11.40
C GLY A 134 -22.99 -4.29 11.65
N MET A 135 -21.69 -4.04 11.83
CA MET A 135 -21.16 -2.68 12.00
C MET A 135 -21.40 -1.81 10.75
N TYR A 136 -21.33 -2.43 9.58
CA TYR A 136 -21.56 -1.78 8.29
C TYR A 136 -23.06 -1.75 7.95
N PRO A 137 -23.61 -0.60 7.55
CA PRO A 137 -24.86 -0.59 6.83
C PRO A 137 -24.74 -1.45 5.57
N GLN A 138 -25.73 -2.29 5.26
CA GLN A 138 -25.67 -3.26 4.15
C GLN A 138 -25.31 -2.60 2.81
N HIS A 139 -25.87 -1.43 2.52
CA HIS A 139 -25.60 -0.65 1.30
C HIS A 139 -24.27 0.12 1.32
N LYS A 140 -23.46 -0.04 2.37
CA LYS A 140 -22.13 0.58 2.55
C LYS A 140 -21.01 -0.45 2.71
N ILE A 141 -21.30 -1.74 2.51
CA ILE A 141 -20.27 -2.77 2.42
C ILE A 141 -19.56 -2.60 1.06
N PRO A 142 -18.26 -2.28 1.03
CA PRO A 142 -17.57 -2.02 -0.22
C PRO A 142 -17.31 -3.31 -1.00
N ARG A 143 -17.13 -3.21 -2.32
CA ARG A 143 -16.59 -4.30 -3.14
C ARG A 143 -15.09 -4.12 -3.36
N LEU A 144 -14.28 -5.05 -2.85
CA LEU A 144 -12.82 -4.95 -2.81
C LEU A 144 -12.15 -6.19 -3.37
N CYS A 145 -10.98 -6.00 -3.99
CA CYS A 145 -10.08 -7.12 -4.27
C CYS A 145 -9.43 -7.63 -2.97
N PRO A 146 -8.85 -8.85 -2.97
CA PRO A 146 -8.24 -9.44 -1.77
C PRO A 146 -7.17 -8.57 -1.11
N GLU A 147 -6.38 -7.84 -1.90
CA GLU A 147 -5.31 -6.97 -1.39
C GLU A 147 -5.89 -5.74 -0.68
N CYS A 148 -6.81 -5.00 -1.31
CA CYS A 148 -7.45 -3.85 -0.69
C CYS A 148 -8.28 -4.24 0.54
N ALA A 149 -8.90 -5.43 0.53
CA ALA A 149 -9.59 -5.97 1.69
C ALA A 149 -8.64 -6.18 2.88
N ALA A 150 -7.41 -6.62 2.65
CA ALA A 150 -6.42 -6.81 3.72
C ALA A 150 -6.04 -5.49 4.41
N HIS A 151 -5.79 -4.44 3.62
CA HIS A 151 -5.50 -3.10 4.16
C HIS A 151 -6.71 -2.51 4.91
N LEU A 152 -7.93 -2.78 4.44
CA LEU A 152 -9.14 -2.35 5.15
C LEU A 152 -9.28 -3.06 6.51
N ARG A 153 -9.09 -4.38 6.58
CA ARG A 153 -9.11 -5.14 7.86
C ARG A 153 -8.09 -4.62 8.85
N TYR A 154 -6.89 -4.28 8.37
CA TYR A 154 -5.87 -3.65 9.21
C TYR A 154 -6.36 -2.30 9.75
N GLY A 155 -6.92 -1.45 8.88
CA GLY A 155 -7.45 -0.14 9.23
C GLY A 155 -8.62 -0.18 10.24
N GLU A 156 -9.55 -1.12 10.11
CA GLU A 156 -10.65 -1.36 11.06
C GLU A 156 -10.12 -1.52 12.48
N VAL A 157 -9.18 -2.46 12.64
CA VAL A 157 -8.57 -2.79 13.93
C VAL A 157 -7.82 -1.58 14.50
N ARG A 158 -7.02 -0.85 13.69
CA ARG A 158 -6.28 0.31 14.21
C ARG A 158 -7.20 1.44 14.62
N ARG A 159 -8.32 1.65 13.92
CA ARG A 159 -9.33 2.64 14.32
C ARG A 159 -10.02 2.26 15.62
N ALA A 160 -10.41 0.99 15.77
CA ALA A 160 -11.04 0.48 16.99
C ALA A 160 -10.08 0.51 18.20
N LEU A 161 -8.80 0.21 17.99
CA LEU A 161 -7.78 0.16 19.05
C LEU A 161 -7.01 1.47 19.23
N CYS A 162 -7.53 2.59 18.72
CA CYS A 162 -6.88 3.88 18.94
C CYS A 162 -6.76 4.17 20.45
N ARG A 163 -5.58 4.66 20.86
CA ARG A 163 -5.25 4.96 22.27
C ARG A 163 -5.51 6.42 22.65
N ARG A 164 -5.92 7.26 21.70
CA ARG A 164 -6.11 8.71 21.90
C ARG A 164 -7.59 9.00 22.14
N GLU A 165 -7.86 9.77 23.18
CA GLU A 165 -9.18 10.29 23.54
C GLU A 165 -9.03 11.76 23.98
N PRO A 166 -9.70 12.73 23.34
CA PRO A 166 -10.48 12.60 22.11
C PRO A 166 -9.61 12.13 20.93
N ARG A 167 -10.20 11.37 20.00
CA ARG A 167 -9.46 10.78 18.87
C ARG A 167 -9.17 11.84 17.80
N PRO A 168 -7.92 12.28 17.57
CA PRO A 168 -7.62 13.24 16.50
C PRO A 168 -7.72 12.55 15.13
N ALA A 169 -7.77 13.35 14.07
CA ALA A 169 -7.57 12.83 12.72
C ALA A 169 -6.19 12.15 12.62
N CYS A 170 -6.12 11.00 11.94
CA CYS A 170 -4.86 10.25 11.84
C CYS A 170 -3.72 11.08 11.22
N LYS A 171 -4.04 12.03 10.34
CA LYS A 171 -3.08 12.95 9.70
C LYS A 171 -2.39 13.90 10.70
N THR A 172 -3.09 14.33 11.76
CA THR A 172 -2.57 15.29 12.76
C THR A 172 -2.16 14.60 14.07
N CYS A 173 -2.19 13.27 14.10
CA CYS A 173 -1.84 12.51 15.29
C CYS A 173 -0.33 12.56 15.57
N LYS A 174 0.06 13.02 16.77
CA LYS A 174 1.46 13.11 17.21
C LYS A 174 2.21 11.78 17.25
N SER A 175 1.50 10.65 17.35
CA SER A 175 2.11 9.31 17.42
C SER A 175 1.28 8.32 16.58
N HIS A 176 1.76 7.96 15.39
CA HIS A 176 1.03 7.07 14.50
C HIS A 176 1.11 5.61 14.96
N CYS A 177 -0.02 4.91 14.87
CA CYS A 177 -0.09 3.48 15.13
C CYS A 177 0.00 2.64 13.85
N TYR A 178 0.03 3.23 12.66
CA TYR A 178 0.23 2.45 11.44
C TYR A 178 1.69 1.97 11.33
N THR A 179 1.92 0.79 10.75
CA THR A 179 3.28 0.43 10.29
C THR A 179 3.68 1.41 9.18
N SER A 180 4.97 1.50 8.86
CA SER A 180 5.45 2.39 7.79
C SER A 180 4.77 2.07 6.46
N THR A 181 4.72 0.79 6.09
CA THR A 181 4.08 0.30 4.85
C THR A 181 2.58 0.62 4.81
N GLU A 182 1.84 0.28 5.88
CA GLU A 182 0.40 0.57 5.95
C GLU A 182 0.12 2.07 5.97
N SER A 183 0.92 2.86 6.70
CA SER A 183 0.79 4.32 6.73
C SER A 183 0.98 4.93 5.34
N ALA A 184 1.93 4.42 4.57
CA ALA A 184 2.16 4.86 3.21
C ALA A 184 0.98 4.45 2.30
N TRP A 185 0.50 3.20 2.40
CA TRP A 185 -0.62 2.73 1.59
C TRP A 185 -1.89 3.53 1.88
N GLN A 186 -2.24 3.67 3.15
CA GLN A 186 -3.42 4.40 3.60
C GLN A 186 -3.37 5.87 3.14
N ARG A 187 -2.20 6.52 3.25
CA ARG A 187 -2.03 7.89 2.73
C ARG A 187 -2.23 7.96 1.22
N ARG A 188 -1.68 7.02 0.46
CA ARG A 188 -1.84 6.94 -1.01
C ARG A 188 -3.32 6.77 -1.38
N ALA A 189 -3.99 5.79 -0.78
CA ALA A 189 -5.39 5.49 -1.03
C ALA A 189 -6.29 6.69 -0.66
N MET A 190 -6.14 7.25 0.54
CA MET A 190 -6.95 8.40 0.99
C MET A 190 -6.67 9.67 0.17
N ALA A 191 -5.41 9.96 -0.19
CA ALA A 191 -5.08 11.13 -1.01
C ALA A 191 -5.70 11.04 -2.40
N TYR A 192 -5.75 9.85 -2.98
CA TYR A 192 -6.40 9.60 -4.27
C TYR A 192 -7.93 9.68 -4.17
N ALA A 193 -8.50 8.99 -3.18
CA ALA A 193 -9.94 8.81 -3.04
C ALA A 193 -10.66 10.04 -2.47
N GLY A 194 -10.01 10.83 -1.62
CA GLY A 194 -10.62 11.97 -0.93
C GLY A 194 -11.34 12.96 -1.87
N PRO A 195 -10.66 13.53 -2.89
CA PRO A 195 -11.31 14.42 -3.85
C PRO A 195 -12.41 13.74 -4.69
N ARG A 196 -12.29 12.42 -4.93
CA ARG A 196 -13.21 11.64 -5.75
C ARG A 196 -14.45 11.17 -4.98
N ALA A 197 -14.37 11.09 -3.66
CA ALA A 197 -15.45 10.62 -2.81
C ALA A 197 -16.72 11.47 -2.94
N MET A 198 -16.58 12.77 -3.23
CA MET A 198 -17.70 13.66 -3.51
C MET A 198 -18.52 13.26 -4.74
N PHE A 199 -17.88 12.70 -5.77
CA PHE A 199 -18.52 12.37 -7.04
C PHE A 199 -18.89 10.89 -7.19
N ARG A 200 -18.46 10.03 -6.24
CA ARG A 200 -18.59 8.57 -6.29
C ARG A 200 -19.64 8.01 -5.31
N GLY A 201 -20.67 8.79 -4.97
CA GLY A 201 -21.73 8.33 -4.05
C GLY A 201 -21.36 8.32 -2.57
N HIS A 202 -20.16 8.81 -2.21
CA HIS A 202 -19.71 8.98 -0.83
C HIS A 202 -19.70 10.46 -0.40
N ALA A 203 -20.46 11.32 -1.07
CA ALA A 203 -20.44 12.77 -0.86
C ALA A 203 -20.70 13.18 0.61
N ILE A 204 -21.67 12.55 1.28
CA ILE A 204 -22.00 12.85 2.67
C ILE A 204 -20.84 12.49 3.61
N GLU A 205 -20.20 11.34 3.41
CA GLU A 205 -19.05 10.93 4.23
C GLU A 205 -17.82 11.79 3.94
N ALA A 206 -17.59 12.17 2.67
CA ALA A 206 -16.50 13.04 2.27
C ALA A 206 -16.62 14.44 2.90
N ILE A 207 -17.81 15.05 2.83
CA ILE A 207 -18.08 16.37 3.43
C ILE A 207 -17.91 16.31 4.95
N ARG A 208 -18.49 15.30 5.60
CA ARG A 208 -18.39 15.13 7.05
C ARG A 208 -16.95 14.91 7.50
N HIS A 209 -16.21 14.06 6.80
CA HIS A 209 -14.79 13.82 7.05
C HIS A 209 -14.00 15.11 6.93
N LEU A 210 -14.21 15.89 5.87
CA LEU A 210 -13.55 17.17 5.67
C LEU A 210 -13.82 18.13 6.83
N ILE A 211 -15.07 18.25 7.29
CA ILE A 211 -15.43 19.09 8.45
C ILE A 211 -14.71 18.61 9.72
N HIS A 212 -14.69 17.31 10.00
CA HIS A 212 -14.02 16.77 11.18
C HIS A 212 -12.50 17.02 11.14
N THR A 213 -11.87 16.86 9.96
CA THR A 213 -10.44 17.14 9.79
C THR A 213 -10.07 18.62 9.92
N ARG A 214 -11.00 19.56 9.66
CA ARG A 214 -10.76 21.01 9.82
C ARG A 214 -10.98 21.50 11.24
N LYS A 215 -11.79 20.80 12.03
CA LYS A 215 -12.09 21.11 13.44
C LYS A 215 -11.12 20.48 14.44
N SER A 216 -10.32 19.51 14.00
CA SER A 216 -9.31 18.78 14.81
C SER A 216 -7.90 19.30 14.54
#